data_AF-A0A914RSA1-F1
#
_entry.id   AF-A0A914RSA1-F1
#
_cell.length_a   1.000
_cell.length_b   1.000
_cell.length_c   1.000
_cell.angle_alpha   90.00
_cell.angle_beta   90.00
_cell.angle_gamma   90.00
#
_symmetry.space_group_name_H-M   'P 1'
#
loop_
_entity.id
_entity.type
_entity.pdbx_description
1 polymer ?
#
loop_
_entity_poly.entity_id
_entity_poly.type
_entity_poly.pdbx_seq_one_letter_code
_entity_poly.pdbx_strand_id
1 'polypeptide(L)'
;MFVSVITDVFESCRNFKDGKVADYIPQLARCDPSNWAVSICTVDGQRRSWGDAKVPFCLQSVSKPFTYTIALEELGADEVFLNIRSLNTPS
;
A
#
# COMPACT_ATOMS: atom_id res chain seq x y z
N MET A 1 -24.50 3.45 6.43
CA MET A 1 -24.25 4.01 5.10
C MET A 1 -22.81 3.82 4.65
N PHE A 2 -21.78 4.35 5.35
CA PHE A 2 -20.38 4.17 4.91
C PHE A 2 -19.94 2.70 4.83
N VAL A 3 -20.10 1.94 5.93
CA VAL A 3 -19.70 0.52 5.99
C VAL A 3 -20.41 -0.32 4.94
N SER A 4 -21.69 -0.06 4.65
CA SER A 4 -22.43 -0.79 3.61
C SER A 4 -21.88 -0.50 2.22
N VAL A 5 -21.60 0.77 1.89
CA VAL A 5 -21.00 1.15 0.60
C VAL A 5 -19.63 0.48 0.41
N ILE A 6 -18.78 0.49 1.44
CA ILE A 6 -17.47 -0.18 1.34
C ILE A 6 -17.63 -1.70 1.23
N THR A 7 -18.65 -2.28 1.85
CA THR A 7 -18.97 -3.72 1.69
C THR A 7 -19.36 -4.02 0.25
N ASP A 8 -20.19 -3.19 -0.38
CA ASP A 8 -20.60 -3.38 -1.77
C ASP A 8 -19.41 -3.25 -2.74
N VAL A 9 -18.50 -2.29 -2.49
CA VAL A 9 -17.24 -2.17 -3.23
C VAL A 9 -16.35 -3.40 -3.02
N PHE A 10 -16.19 -3.86 -1.78
CA PHE A 10 -15.38 -5.03 -1.47
C PHE A 10 -15.88 -6.28 -2.20
N GLU A 11 -17.19 -6.54 -2.18
CA GLU A 11 -17.78 -7.72 -2.83
C GLU A 11 -17.79 -7.59 -4.36
N SER A 12 -18.08 -6.41 -4.91
CA SER A 12 -18.01 -6.19 -6.37
C SER A 12 -16.59 -6.41 -6.91
N CYS A 13 -15.56 -6.01 -6.16
CA CYS A 13 -14.17 -6.21 -6.57
C CYS A 13 -13.67 -7.65 -6.35
N ARG A 14 -14.26 -8.41 -5.41
CA ARG A 14 -13.77 -9.72 -4.99
C ARG A 14 -13.68 -10.75 -6.13
N ASN A 15 -14.53 -10.61 -7.14
CA ASN A 15 -14.62 -11.56 -8.25
C ASN A 15 -13.63 -11.27 -9.39
N PHE A 16 -12.91 -10.15 -9.38
CA PHE A 16 -11.82 -9.92 -10.32
C PHE A 16 -10.61 -10.76 -9.90
N LYS A 17 -10.34 -11.83 -10.64
CA LYS A 17 -9.23 -12.78 -10.39
C LYS A 17 -8.10 -12.67 -11.41
N ASP A 18 -8.15 -11.64 -12.25
CA ASP A 18 -7.13 -11.37 -13.25
C ASP A 18 -5.82 -10.90 -12.61
N GLY A 19 -4.72 -11.03 -13.35
CA GLY A 19 -3.38 -10.68 -12.90
C GLY A 19 -2.51 -11.89 -12.57
N LYS A 20 -1.23 -11.64 -12.28
CA LYS A 20 -0.25 -12.66 -11.93
C LYS A 20 0.50 -12.22 -10.68
N VAL A 21 0.60 -13.13 -9.71
CA VAL A 21 1.46 -12.93 -8.53
C VAL A 21 2.91 -12.75 -8.99
N ALA A 22 3.58 -11.74 -8.45
CA ALA A 22 4.99 -11.50 -8.73
C ALA A 22 5.85 -12.70 -8.30
N ASP A 23 6.71 -13.19 -9.19
CA ASP A 23 7.47 -14.44 -9.02
C ASP A 23 9.00 -14.25 -9.09
N TYR A 24 9.48 -13.01 -9.23
CA TYR A 24 10.91 -12.71 -9.30
C TYR A 24 11.66 -12.92 -7.97
N ILE A 25 10.94 -13.05 -6.84
CA ILE A 25 11.48 -13.43 -5.53
C ILE A 25 10.63 -14.59 -4.97
N PRO A 26 11.23 -15.69 -4.46
CA PRO A 26 10.49 -16.87 -3.99
C PRO A 26 9.43 -16.58 -2.92
N GLN A 27 9.66 -15.60 -2.07
CA GLN A 27 8.74 -15.19 -1.01
C GLN A 27 7.46 -14.57 -1.58
N LEU A 28 7.54 -13.86 -2.72
CA LEU A 28 6.37 -13.28 -3.39
C LEU A 28 5.57 -14.37 -4.13
N ALA A 29 6.26 -15.33 -4.75
CA ALA A 29 5.64 -16.44 -5.47
C ALA A 29 4.76 -17.34 -4.57
N ARG A 30 4.99 -17.32 -3.24
CA ARG A 30 4.23 -18.08 -2.24
C ARG A 30 2.94 -17.40 -1.79
N CYS A 31 2.69 -16.15 -2.21
CA CYS A 31 1.47 -15.45 -1.86
C CYS A 31 0.25 -16.12 -2.50
N ASP A 32 -0.80 -16.34 -1.72
CA ASP A 32 -2.06 -16.87 -2.23
C ASP A 32 -2.76 -15.81 -3.11
N PRO A 33 -3.00 -16.07 -4.42
CA PRO A 33 -3.67 -15.13 -5.31
C PRO A 33 -5.14 -14.88 -4.94
N SER A 34 -5.72 -15.70 -4.07
CA SER A 34 -7.09 -15.53 -3.60
C SER A 34 -7.22 -14.53 -2.44
N ASN A 35 -6.10 -14.20 -1.77
CA ASN A 35 -6.08 -13.23 -0.67
C ASN A 35 -6.60 -11.87 -1.13
N TRP A 36 -7.66 -11.38 -0.50
CA TRP A 36 -8.27 -10.10 -0.81
C TRP A 36 -8.77 -9.43 0.45
N ALA A 37 -8.39 -8.17 0.65
CA ALA A 37 -8.69 -7.47 1.89
C ALA A 37 -8.79 -5.96 1.69
N VAL A 38 -9.62 -5.32 2.53
CA VAL A 38 -9.69 -3.87 2.67
C VAL A 38 -9.69 -3.56 4.17
N SER A 39 -8.92 -2.55 4.59
CA SER A 39 -8.94 -2.02 5.95
C SER A 39 -9.01 -0.51 5.92
N ILE A 40 -9.90 0.05 6.73
CA ILE A 40 -10.11 1.49 6.85
C ILE A 40 -9.92 1.91 8.30
N CYS A 41 -9.16 2.98 8.49
CA CYS A 41 -9.01 3.69 9.76
C CYS A 41 -9.28 5.18 9.51
N THR A 42 -10.25 5.75 10.20
CA THR A 42 -10.56 7.18 10.12
C THR A 42 -9.67 7.99 11.06
N VAL A 43 -9.64 9.31 10.89
CA VAL A 43 -8.82 10.23 11.71
C VAL A 43 -9.25 10.28 13.18
N ASP A 44 -10.50 9.93 13.48
CA ASP A 44 -11.05 9.78 14.83
C ASP A 44 -10.92 8.35 15.38
N GLY A 45 -10.22 7.46 14.67
CA GLY A 45 -9.83 6.13 15.15
C GLY A 45 -10.88 5.02 14.97
N GLN A 46 -11.98 5.28 14.25
CA GLN A 46 -12.91 4.21 13.87
C GLN A 46 -12.24 3.27 12.87
N ARG A 47 -12.47 1.96 13.05
CA ARG A 47 -11.77 0.92 12.28
C ARG A 47 -12.73 -0.14 11.77
N ARG A 48 -12.56 -0.52 10.52
CA ARG A 48 -13.28 -1.65 9.92
C ARG A 48 -12.41 -2.34 8.88
N SER A 49 -12.45 -3.67 8.88
CA SER A 49 -11.71 -4.52 7.94
C SER A 49 -12.65 -5.56 7.31
N TRP A 50 -12.33 -5.94 6.08
CA TRP A 50 -12.99 -6.98 5.29
C TRP A 50 -11.95 -7.95 4.73
N GLY A 51 -12.32 -9.22 4.57
CA GLY A 51 -11.45 -10.25 3.99
C GLY A 51 -10.21 -10.56 4.82
N ASP A 52 -9.11 -10.87 4.14
CA ASP A 52 -7.86 -11.41 4.69
C ASP A 52 -6.95 -10.33 5.33
N ALA A 53 -7.54 -9.31 5.95
CA ALA A 53 -6.86 -8.12 6.44
C ALA A 53 -5.78 -8.35 7.52
N LYS A 54 -5.72 -9.56 8.07
CA LYS A 54 -4.73 -9.96 9.09
C LYS A 54 -3.60 -10.83 8.53
N VAL A 55 -3.63 -11.17 7.24
CA VAL A 55 -2.54 -11.90 6.58
C VAL A 55 -1.34 -10.95 6.43
N PRO A 56 -0.19 -11.26 7.04
CA PRO A 56 0.99 -10.41 6.91
C PRO A 56 1.53 -10.41 5.49
N PHE A 57 1.98 -9.26 5.00
CA PHE A 57 2.70 -9.11 3.74
C PHE A 57 3.75 -8.01 3.84
N CYS A 58 4.74 -8.04 2.95
CA CYS A 58 5.79 -7.02 2.91
C CYS A 58 5.27 -5.73 2.26
N LEU A 59 5.59 -4.56 2.83
CA LEU A 59 5.17 -3.26 2.30
C LEU A 59 5.70 -2.95 0.88
N GLN A 60 6.90 -3.44 0.52
CA GLN A 60 7.53 -3.16 -0.77
C GLN A 60 7.57 -1.65 -1.06
N SER A 61 7.28 -1.21 -2.29
CA SER A 61 7.28 0.21 -2.65
C SER A 61 6.36 1.10 -1.81
N VAL A 62 5.36 0.54 -1.12
CA VAL A 62 4.50 1.29 -0.19
C VAL A 62 5.29 1.84 1.01
N SER A 63 6.48 1.28 1.32
CA SER A 63 7.33 1.80 2.40
C SER A 63 8.02 3.13 2.06
N LYS A 64 8.19 3.45 0.77
CA LYS A 64 8.93 4.63 0.30
C LYS A 64 8.46 5.95 0.92
N PRO A 65 7.16 6.30 0.89
CA PRO A 65 6.69 7.55 1.51
C PRO A 65 6.99 7.60 3.01
N PHE A 66 6.90 6.48 3.75
CA PHE A 66 7.23 6.46 5.18
C PHE A 66 8.72 6.74 5.42
N THR A 67 9.60 6.05 4.72
CA THR A 67 11.06 6.29 4.83
C THR A 67 11.42 7.71 4.40
N TYR A 68 10.75 8.24 3.37
CA TYR A 68 10.95 9.60 2.91
C TYR A 68 10.51 10.65 3.94
N THR A 69 9.35 10.46 4.59
CA THR A 69 8.90 11.35 5.66
C THR A 69 9.86 11.34 6.85
N ILE A 70 10.35 10.17 7.25
CA ILE A 70 11.36 10.06 8.31
C ILE A 70 12.63 10.83 7.93
N ALA A 71 13.14 10.66 6.70
CA ALA A 71 14.31 11.39 6.23
C ALA A 71 14.09 12.91 6.23
N LEU A 72 12.90 13.38 5.82
CA LEU A 72 12.54 14.80 5.86
C LEU A 72 12.51 15.36 7.28
N GLU A 73 12.01 14.57 8.24
CA GLU A 73 11.94 14.96 9.65
C GLU A 73 13.34 15.01 10.30
N GLU A 74 14.21 14.05 9.97
CA GLU A 74 15.54 13.92 10.56
C GLU A 74 16.59 14.86 9.94
N LEU A 75 16.55 15.06 8.61
CA LEU A 75 17.60 15.76 7.86
C LEU A 75 17.15 17.13 7.33
N GLY A 76 15.84 17.40 7.34
CA GLY A 76 15.26 18.58 6.73
C GLY A 76 15.12 18.47 5.21
N ALA A 77 14.26 19.33 4.65
CA ALA A 77 13.87 19.27 3.26
C ALA A 77 15.04 19.54 2.29
N ASP A 78 15.92 20.49 2.60
CA ASP A 78 17.01 20.89 1.70
C ASP A 78 17.99 19.73 1.44
N GLU A 79 18.42 19.04 2.50
CA GLU A 79 19.34 17.90 2.40
C GLU A 79 18.70 16.74 1.64
N VAL A 80 17.46 16.38 1.99
CA VAL A 80 16.74 15.29 1.32
C VAL A 80 16.53 15.61 -0.17
N PHE A 81 16.19 16.85 -0.50
CA PHE A 81 15.99 17.26 -1.87
C PHE A 81 17.28 17.28 -2.69
N LEU A 82 18.43 17.63 -2.12
CA LEU A 82 19.71 17.53 -2.83
C LEU A 82 19.98 16.09 -3.28
N ASN A 83 19.65 15.11 -2.44
CA ASN A 83 19.92 13.70 -2.70
C ASN A 83 18.85 13.00 -3.55
N ILE A 84 17.67 13.60 -3.70
CA ILE A 84 16.55 13.02 -4.48
C ILE A 84 16.35 13.77 -5.82
N ARG A 85 17.02 14.91 -6.03
CA ARG A 85 16.92 15.71 -7.26
C ARG A 85 17.88 15.23 -8.36
N SER A 86 17.31 14.47 -9.30
CA SER A 86 17.70 14.45 -10.72
C SER A 86 16.54 14.87 -11.65
N LEU A 87 15.50 15.54 -11.14
CA LEU A 87 14.29 15.86 -11.92
C LEU A 87 14.31 17.24 -12.63
N ASN A 88 15.50 17.76 -12.96
CA ASN A 88 15.64 18.95 -13.82
C ASN A 88 16.71 18.73 -14.92
N THR A 89 16.61 17.63 -15.67
CA THR A 89 17.18 17.59 -17.03
C THR A 89 16.09 18.00 -18.01
N PRO A 90 16.19 19.18 -18.67
CA PRO A 90 15.30 19.50 -19.78
C PRO A 90 15.58 18.54 -20.94
N SER A 91 14.52 17.95 -21.49
CA SER A 91 14.53 17.29 -22.80
C SER A 91 14.77 18.29 -23.91
#